data_AF-A0A8J6VI97-F1
#
_entry.id   AF-A0A8J6VI97-F1
#
_cell.length_a   1.000
_cell.length_b   1.000
_cell.length_c   1.000
_cell.angle_alpha   90.00
_cell.angle_beta   90.00
_cell.angle_gamma   90.00
#
_symmetry.space_group_name_H-M   'P 1'
#
loop_
_entity.id
_entity.type
_entity.pdbx_description
1 polymer ?
#
loop_
_entity_poly.entity_id
_entity_poly.type
_entity_poly.pdbx_seq_one_letter_code
_entity_poly.pdbx_strand_id
1 'polypeptide(L)'
;MPPSHTPQSNLISRLHCPTVSIGLIQPEPAQPLQLGRVELDFEDLSAFEQVRDQYSGLGIKFAGAIALQPSNPAFLPRSGSVVLMPMTNGLSFDIYLYRATQTVGAFVTGTKQVRLTAFDADGKVIAQSDTGVRQYVQEQRQTVDPLPQHKLELTAVGIARVKFASDTPFTLDDFFCG
;
A
#
# COMPACT_ATOMS: atom_id res chain seq x y z
N MET A 1 -3.81 -64.50 -80.12
CA MET A 1 -5.21 -64.52 -79.67
C MET A 1 -5.41 -63.40 -78.65
N PRO A 2 -6.43 -62.54 -78.81
CA PRO A 2 -6.80 -61.44 -77.88
C PRO A 2 -7.72 -62.00 -76.75
N PRO A 3 -8.35 -61.22 -75.82
CA PRO A 3 -8.50 -59.76 -75.79
C PRO A 3 -8.44 -59.04 -74.40
N SER A 4 -8.44 -57.71 -74.51
CA SER A 4 -9.18 -56.68 -73.72
C SER A 4 -9.47 -56.87 -72.22
N HIS A 5 -9.16 -55.83 -71.42
CA HIS A 5 -10.16 -54.86 -70.91
C HIS A 5 -9.47 -53.74 -70.10
N THR A 6 -9.66 -52.49 -70.54
CA THR A 6 -9.61 -51.25 -69.74
C THR A 6 -11.05 -50.86 -69.34
N PRO A 7 -11.32 -49.77 -68.58
CA PRO A 7 -10.63 -49.16 -67.42
C PRO A 7 -11.63 -48.81 -66.28
N GLN A 8 -11.17 -48.21 -65.18
CA GLN A 8 -11.85 -47.24 -64.26
C GLN A 8 -11.12 -47.27 -62.91
N SER A 9 -10.99 -46.24 -62.07
CA SER A 9 -11.28 -44.81 -62.06
C SER A 9 -10.85 -44.34 -60.65
N ASN A 10 -10.12 -43.23 -60.56
CA ASN A 10 -10.04 -42.22 -59.49
C ASN A 10 -10.28 -42.63 -58.02
N LEU A 11 -9.32 -42.34 -57.13
CA LEU A 11 -9.30 -41.12 -56.32
C LEU A 11 -8.13 -41.16 -55.31
N ILE A 12 -7.29 -40.13 -55.36
CA ILE A 12 -6.24 -39.85 -54.38
C ILE A 12 -6.92 -39.28 -53.13
N SER A 13 -6.73 -39.92 -51.98
CA SER A 13 -6.99 -39.30 -50.67
C SER A 13 -5.72 -39.37 -49.82
N ARG A 14 -5.08 -38.20 -49.68
CA ARG A 14 -4.04 -37.93 -48.69
C ARG A 14 -4.68 -37.19 -47.52
N LEU A 15 -4.74 -37.81 -46.35
CA LEU A 15 -5.05 -37.17 -45.07
C LEU A 15 -4.00 -37.69 -44.08
N HIS A 16 -2.84 -37.03 -43.95
CA HIS A 16 -2.52 -35.87 -43.09
C HIS A 16 -2.85 -36.11 -41.61
N CYS A 17 -1.77 -36.32 -40.84
CA CYS A 17 -1.73 -36.38 -39.39
C CYS A 17 -2.21 -35.05 -38.77
N PRO A 18 -2.97 -35.07 -37.67
CA PRO A 18 -3.28 -33.87 -36.93
C PRO A 18 -2.09 -33.46 -36.06
N THR A 19 -1.45 -32.35 -36.40
CA THR A 19 -0.54 -31.63 -35.50
C THR A 19 -1.37 -30.89 -34.46
N VAL A 20 -1.25 -31.29 -33.20
CA VAL A 20 -1.82 -30.57 -32.06
C VAL A 20 -0.94 -29.36 -31.78
N SER A 21 -1.41 -28.16 -32.15
CA SER A 21 -0.79 -26.90 -31.76
C SER A 21 -1.10 -26.62 -30.29
N ILE A 22 -0.18 -26.94 -29.39
CA ILE A 22 -0.19 -26.42 -28.01
C ILE A 22 0.17 -24.94 -28.11
N GLY A 23 -0.83 -24.08 -27.97
CA GLY A 23 -0.64 -22.63 -27.89
C GLY A 23 0.27 -22.30 -26.71
N LEU A 24 1.38 -21.63 -26.99
CA LEU A 24 2.19 -20.94 -25.99
C LEU A 24 1.30 -19.90 -25.30
N ILE A 25 0.88 -20.20 -24.08
CA ILE A 25 0.35 -19.18 -23.17
C ILE A 25 1.52 -18.25 -22.87
N GLN A 26 1.56 -17.11 -23.56
CA GLN A 26 2.45 -16.03 -23.16
C GLN A 26 2.01 -15.57 -21.75
N PRO A 27 2.92 -15.44 -20.77
CA PRO A 27 2.57 -14.79 -19.52
C PRO A 27 2.14 -13.37 -19.85
N GLU A 28 0.89 -13.06 -19.55
CA GLU A 28 0.34 -11.73 -19.68
C GLU A 28 1.26 -10.76 -18.92
N PRO A 29 1.78 -9.69 -19.55
CA PRO A 29 2.57 -8.70 -18.83
C PRO A 29 1.68 -8.15 -17.72
N ALA A 30 2.19 -8.19 -16.48
CA ALA A 30 1.49 -7.68 -15.31
C ALA A 30 0.89 -6.31 -15.63
N GLN A 31 -0.43 -6.25 -15.77
CA GLN A 31 -1.14 -5.01 -16.02
C GLN A 31 -0.79 -4.05 -14.88
N PRO A 32 -0.39 -2.79 -15.15
CA PRO A 32 -0.17 -1.83 -14.08
C PRO A 32 -1.48 -1.69 -13.28
N LEU A 33 -1.45 -2.09 -12.02
CA LEU A 33 -2.57 -2.00 -11.10
C LEU A 33 -3.12 -0.56 -11.07
N GLN A 34 -4.45 -0.48 -10.89
CA GLN A 34 -5.36 0.63 -11.19
C GLN A 34 -4.93 2.04 -10.73
N LEU A 35 -5.43 3.03 -11.47
CA LEU A 35 -5.59 4.45 -11.12
C LEU A 35 -6.65 4.64 -9.99
N GLY A 36 -6.58 3.82 -8.95
CA GLY A 36 -7.53 3.79 -7.84
C GLY A 36 -6.89 4.26 -6.54
N ARG A 37 -7.72 4.72 -5.62
CA ARG A 37 -7.32 4.96 -4.23
C ARG A 37 -6.78 3.65 -3.65
N VAL A 38 -5.62 3.71 -3.02
CA VAL A 38 -5.03 2.63 -2.24
C VAL A 38 -5.36 2.85 -0.77
N GLU A 39 -5.73 1.78 -0.08
CA GLU A 39 -6.04 1.75 1.36
C GLU A 39 -5.26 0.59 1.98
N LEU A 40 -4.60 0.83 3.10
CA LEU A 40 -3.80 -0.15 3.85
C LEU A 40 -4.31 -0.19 5.29
N ASP A 41 -4.71 -1.38 5.74
CA ASP A 41 -5.23 -1.67 7.09
C ASP A 41 -4.21 -2.38 8.01
N PHE A 42 -3.03 -2.75 7.48
CA PHE A 42 -1.89 -3.33 8.20
C PHE A 42 -2.09 -4.72 8.84
N GLU A 43 -3.26 -5.35 8.68
CA GLU A 43 -3.60 -6.59 9.41
C GLU A 43 -2.81 -7.83 8.99
N ASP A 44 -2.21 -7.82 7.79
CA ASP A 44 -1.35 -8.90 7.31
C ASP A 44 0.09 -8.83 7.89
N LEU A 45 0.42 -7.79 8.64
CA LEU A 45 1.75 -7.61 9.24
C LEU A 45 1.89 -8.36 10.56
N SER A 46 3.07 -8.92 10.79
CA SER A 46 3.40 -9.52 12.08
C SER A 46 3.73 -8.47 13.13
N ALA A 47 3.39 -8.72 14.40
CA ALA A 47 3.78 -7.84 15.50
C ALA A 47 5.32 -7.69 15.57
N PHE A 48 5.80 -6.46 15.76
CA PHE A 48 7.21 -6.06 15.72
C PHE A 48 7.91 -6.24 14.37
N GLU A 49 7.16 -6.46 13.29
CA GLU A 49 7.73 -6.49 11.94
C GLU A 49 8.17 -5.09 11.51
N GLN A 50 9.40 -4.98 11.01
CA GLN A 50 9.86 -3.76 10.36
C GLN A 50 9.13 -3.60 9.02
N VAL A 51 8.43 -2.47 8.86
CA VAL A 51 7.67 -2.19 7.64
C VAL A 51 8.54 -1.40 6.68
N ARG A 52 8.78 -1.97 5.51
CA ARG A 52 9.62 -1.42 4.46
C ARG A 52 9.04 -1.70 3.07
N ASP A 53 9.11 -2.95 2.61
CA ASP A 53 8.80 -3.32 1.22
C ASP A 53 7.51 -4.16 1.09
N GLN A 54 6.79 -4.45 2.18
CA GLN A 54 5.60 -5.30 2.20
C GLN A 54 4.50 -4.81 1.24
N TYR A 55 4.42 -3.49 1.01
CA TYR A 55 3.45 -2.85 0.12
C TYR A 55 4.04 -2.39 -1.21
N SER A 56 5.25 -2.86 -1.59
CA SER A 56 5.90 -2.41 -2.82
C SER A 56 5.12 -2.79 -4.08
N GLY A 57 4.34 -3.88 -4.04
CA GLY A 57 3.42 -4.28 -5.11
C GLY A 57 2.29 -3.28 -5.36
N LEU A 58 1.96 -2.46 -4.36
CA LEU A 58 1.01 -1.34 -4.45
C LEU A 58 1.72 0.00 -4.74
N GLY A 59 3.03 -0.03 -4.97
CA GLY A 59 3.84 1.16 -5.21
C GLY A 59 4.13 2.00 -3.97
N ILE A 60 4.03 1.40 -2.77
CA ILE A 60 4.23 2.09 -1.49
C ILE A 60 5.42 1.47 -0.77
N LYS A 61 6.33 2.32 -0.28
CA LYS A 61 7.49 1.89 0.52
C LYS A 61 7.58 2.69 1.80
N PHE A 62 7.77 2.00 2.91
CA PHE A 62 7.96 2.62 4.23
C PHE A 62 9.45 2.71 4.58
N ALA A 63 9.82 3.70 5.38
CA ALA A 63 11.15 3.80 5.97
C ALA A 63 11.05 4.30 7.41
N GLY A 64 11.50 3.47 8.36
CA GLY A 64 11.51 3.78 9.78
C GLY A 64 10.20 3.45 10.50
N ALA A 65 9.35 2.58 9.96
CA ALA A 65 8.12 2.12 10.59
C ALA A 65 8.24 0.68 11.13
N ILE A 66 7.51 0.39 12.20
CA ILE A 66 7.35 -0.95 12.78
C ILE A 66 5.86 -1.22 13.04
N ALA A 67 5.40 -2.44 12.74
CA ALA A 67 4.05 -2.89 13.04
C ALA A 67 3.94 -3.30 14.51
N LEU A 68 2.83 -2.95 15.16
CA LEU A 68 2.57 -3.28 16.56
C LEU A 68 1.11 -3.68 16.74
N GLN A 69 0.88 -4.60 17.68
CA GLN A 69 -0.42 -4.80 18.31
C GLN A 69 -0.39 -4.09 19.67
N PRO A 70 -1.07 -2.94 19.82
CA PRO A 70 -0.98 -2.14 21.04
C PRO A 70 -1.50 -2.91 22.26
N SER A 71 -0.66 -3.10 23.28
CA SER A 71 -1.10 -3.64 24.58
C SER A 71 -1.63 -2.56 25.53
N ASN A 72 -1.36 -1.29 25.22
CA ASN A 72 -1.83 -0.14 26.00
C ASN A 72 -3.19 0.33 25.43
N PRO A 73 -4.29 0.30 26.21
CA PRO A 73 -5.62 0.71 25.74
C PRO A 73 -5.72 2.19 25.37
N ALA A 74 -4.75 3.02 25.74
CA ALA A 74 -4.68 4.42 25.29
C ALA A 74 -4.47 4.54 23.76
N PHE A 75 -3.87 3.53 23.12
CA PHE A 75 -3.46 3.56 21.71
C PHE A 75 -4.18 2.50 20.86
N LEU A 76 -5.45 2.21 21.17
CA LEU A 76 -6.23 1.25 20.40
C LEU A 76 -6.31 1.65 18.91
N PRO A 77 -6.23 0.68 17.99
CA PRO A 77 -6.37 0.92 16.57
C PRO A 77 -7.75 1.48 16.21
N ARG A 78 -7.85 2.14 15.06
CA ARG A 78 -9.10 2.59 14.42
C ARG A 78 -9.90 1.39 13.94
N SER A 79 -9.21 0.47 13.29
CA SER A 79 -9.76 -0.74 12.68
C SER A 79 -8.78 -1.90 12.92
N GLY A 80 -9.26 -3.14 12.91
CA GLY A 80 -8.39 -4.30 13.11
C GLY A 80 -7.64 -4.32 14.45
N SER A 81 -6.37 -4.69 14.42
CA SER A 81 -5.52 -4.97 15.57
C SER A 81 -4.09 -4.45 15.43
N VAL A 82 -3.65 -4.12 14.23
CA VAL A 82 -2.27 -3.74 13.91
C VAL A 82 -2.18 -2.26 13.57
N VAL A 83 -1.22 -1.56 14.16
CA VAL A 83 -0.89 -0.18 13.83
C VAL A 83 0.58 -0.04 13.45
N LEU A 84 0.92 1.04 12.77
CA LEU A 84 2.31 1.43 12.58
C LEU A 84 2.76 2.43 13.63
N MET A 85 4.02 2.34 14.03
CA MET A 85 4.70 3.31 14.89
C MET A 85 6.07 3.64 14.29
N PRO A 86 6.66 4.83 14.54
CA PRO A 86 8.09 5.02 14.33
C PRO A 86 8.92 3.93 15.01
N MET A 87 9.95 3.42 14.34
CA MET A 87 10.91 2.48 14.93
C MET A 87 11.60 3.09 16.17
N THR A 88 12.14 2.24 17.04
CA THR A 88 12.75 2.61 18.33
C THR A 88 13.74 3.79 18.17
N ASN A 89 13.61 4.81 19.02
CA ASN A 89 14.34 6.10 18.99
C ASN A 89 13.98 7.06 17.84
N GLY A 90 13.11 6.64 16.92
CA GLY A 90 12.52 7.51 15.91
C GLY A 90 11.28 8.23 16.46
N LEU A 91 11.07 9.46 15.99
CA LEU A 91 9.83 10.22 16.21
C LEU A 91 9.14 10.56 14.89
N SER A 92 9.57 9.89 13.81
CA SER A 92 9.01 10.04 12.48
C SER A 92 9.30 8.81 11.62
N PHE A 93 8.50 8.60 10.60
CA PHE A 93 8.82 7.70 9.50
C PHE A 93 8.34 8.28 8.17
N ASP A 94 8.94 7.79 7.09
CA ASP A 94 8.66 8.21 5.72
C ASP A 94 7.88 7.14 4.97
N ILE A 95 7.00 7.59 4.08
CA ILE A 95 6.28 6.75 3.12
C ILE A 95 6.55 7.31 1.74
N TYR A 96 7.10 6.48 0.85
CA TYR A 96 7.43 6.81 -0.52
C TYR A 96 6.37 6.23 -1.45
N LEU A 97 5.95 7.02 -2.42
CA LEU A 97 4.94 6.68 -3.42
C LEU A 97 5.61 6.59 -4.79
N TYR A 98 5.62 5.40 -5.40
CA TYR A 98 6.29 5.18 -6.69
C TYR A 98 5.60 5.93 -7.84
N ARG A 99 4.31 6.23 -7.66
CA ARG A 99 3.55 7.13 -8.51
C ARG A 99 3.13 8.31 -7.67
N ALA A 100 3.37 9.51 -8.15
CA ALA A 100 2.97 10.70 -7.44
C ALA A 100 1.43 10.74 -7.32
N THR A 101 0.92 10.98 -6.11
CA THR A 101 -0.53 11.04 -5.83
C THR A 101 -0.97 12.46 -5.56
N GLN A 102 -2.29 12.67 -5.46
CA GLN A 102 -2.88 13.98 -5.17
C GLN A 102 -3.31 14.10 -3.72
N THR A 103 -3.77 12.99 -3.14
CA THR A 103 -4.29 12.91 -1.79
C THR A 103 -3.59 11.80 -1.03
N VAL A 104 -3.39 12.03 0.26
CA VAL A 104 -2.81 11.06 1.18
C VAL A 104 -3.30 11.35 2.59
N GLY A 105 -3.52 10.31 3.36
CA GLY A 105 -3.91 10.45 4.75
C GLY A 105 -3.85 9.15 5.52
N ALA A 106 -4.11 9.27 6.82
CA ALA A 106 -4.22 8.16 7.76
C ALA A 106 -4.94 8.64 9.03
N PHE A 107 -5.28 7.69 9.89
CA PHE A 107 -5.67 7.98 11.27
C PHE A 107 -4.44 7.91 12.16
N VAL A 108 -4.29 8.87 13.06
CA VAL A 108 -3.16 8.92 13.99
C VAL A 108 -3.63 9.09 15.43
N THR A 109 -2.90 8.45 16.34
CA THR A 109 -3.11 8.57 17.78
C THR A 109 -1.81 8.96 18.44
N GLY A 110 -1.79 10.06 19.20
CA GLY A 110 -0.59 10.58 19.82
C GLY A 110 -0.90 11.41 21.06
N THR A 111 0.07 11.51 21.96
CA THR A 111 -0.03 12.34 23.17
C THR A 111 0.34 13.81 22.92
N LYS A 112 0.99 14.08 21.79
CA LYS A 112 1.34 15.40 21.28
C LYS A 112 0.90 15.53 19.83
N GLN A 113 1.04 16.74 19.29
CA GLN A 113 0.78 17.04 17.88
C GLN A 113 1.51 16.05 16.97
N VAL A 114 0.75 15.42 16.07
CA VAL A 114 1.31 14.64 14.96
C VAL A 114 1.19 15.48 13.69
N ARG A 115 2.28 15.58 12.94
CA ARG A 115 2.37 16.34 11.68
C ARG A 115 2.54 15.38 10.51
N LEU A 116 1.74 15.61 9.48
CA LEU A 116 1.88 15.02 8.15
C LEU A 116 2.49 16.07 7.22
N THR A 117 3.65 15.77 6.62
CA THR A 117 4.33 16.63 5.64
C THR A 117 4.44 15.90 4.31
N ALA A 118 3.98 16.52 3.22
CA ALA A 118 4.12 16.03 1.86
C ALA A 118 5.28 16.69 1.13
N PHE A 119 5.97 15.89 0.32
CA PHE A 119 7.10 16.29 -0.50
C PHE A 119 6.89 15.86 -1.94
N ASP A 120 7.38 16.68 -2.88
CA ASP A 120 7.51 16.30 -4.29
C ASP A 120 8.69 15.35 -4.52
N ALA A 121 8.89 14.95 -5.79
CA ALA A 121 9.96 14.04 -6.20
C ALA A 121 11.37 14.60 -5.98
N ASP A 122 11.52 15.93 -5.94
CA ASP A 122 12.78 16.62 -5.66
C ASP A 122 13.02 16.77 -4.14
N GLY A 123 12.08 16.31 -3.31
CA GLY A 123 12.17 16.36 -1.86
C GLY A 123 11.77 17.71 -1.26
N LYS A 124 11.17 18.62 -2.03
CA LYS A 124 10.67 19.90 -1.55
C LYS A 124 9.30 19.72 -0.90
N VAL A 125 9.09 20.41 0.23
CA VAL A 125 7.78 20.43 0.91
C VAL A 125 6.73 21.12 0.03
N ILE A 126 5.61 20.45 -0.20
CA ILE A 126 4.49 20.96 -1.01
C ILE A 126 3.20 21.13 -0.21
N ALA A 127 3.02 20.43 0.91
CA ALA A 127 1.89 20.61 1.83
C ALA A 127 2.19 20.07 3.23
N GLN A 128 1.45 20.57 4.23
CA GLN A 128 1.52 20.12 5.62
C GLN A 128 0.13 20.14 6.27
N SER A 129 -0.10 19.22 7.21
CA SER A 129 -1.29 19.16 8.07
C SER A 129 -0.89 18.61 9.43
N ASP A 130 -1.63 18.93 10.49
CA ASP A 130 -1.34 18.45 11.84
C ASP A 130 -2.61 18.34 12.70
N THR A 131 -2.54 17.58 13.79
CA THR A 131 -3.68 17.31 14.67
C THR A 131 -4.10 18.52 15.53
N GLY A 132 -3.43 19.66 15.38
CA GLY A 132 -3.54 20.82 16.26
C GLY A 132 -2.86 20.62 17.61
N VAL A 133 -2.78 21.71 18.39
CA VAL A 133 -2.26 21.70 19.75
C VAL A 133 -3.39 21.27 20.70
N ARG A 134 -3.54 19.96 20.92
CA ARG A 134 -4.29 19.46 22.07
C ARG A 134 -3.33 18.70 22.98
N GLN A 135 -3.00 19.33 24.11
CA GLN A 135 -2.18 18.73 25.16
C GLN A 135 -3.01 17.73 25.96
N TYR A 136 -3.23 16.52 25.42
CA TYR A 136 -4.05 15.52 26.09
C TYR A 136 -3.48 15.04 27.44
N VAL A 137 -2.19 15.30 27.71
CA VAL A 137 -1.50 14.77 28.90
C VAL A 137 -1.18 15.83 29.96
N GLN A 138 -1.22 17.15 29.66
CA GLN A 138 -0.82 18.18 30.63
C GLN A 138 -1.98 18.89 31.35
N GLU A 139 -3.17 19.00 30.77
CA GLU A 139 -4.24 19.81 31.37
C GLU A 139 -5.26 18.99 32.19
N GLN A 140 -5.37 17.70 31.94
CA GLN A 140 -6.29 16.82 32.66
C GLN A 140 -5.47 15.78 33.42
N ARG A 141 -5.52 15.80 34.76
CA ARG A 141 -4.95 14.75 35.64
C ARG A 141 -5.61 13.37 35.45
N GLN A 142 -6.24 13.13 34.31
CA GLN A 142 -6.93 11.92 33.91
C GLN A 142 -6.51 11.64 32.46
N THR A 143 -5.87 10.50 32.24
CA THR A 143 -5.71 9.95 30.90
C THR A 143 -7.11 9.62 30.37
N VAL A 144 -7.51 10.25 29.27
CA VAL A 144 -8.68 9.81 28.53
C VAL A 144 -8.25 8.55 27.77
N ASP A 145 -8.71 7.39 28.23
CA ASP A 145 -8.50 6.12 27.56
C ASP A 145 -9.81 5.69 26.88
N PRO A 146 -9.82 5.46 25.55
CA PRO A 146 -8.69 5.62 24.63
C PRO A 146 -8.39 7.09 24.30
N LEU A 147 -7.15 7.37 23.88
CA LEU A 147 -6.81 8.66 23.31
C LEU A 147 -7.61 8.89 22.02
N PRO A 148 -7.96 10.14 21.70
CA PRO A 148 -8.70 10.43 20.48
C PRO A 148 -7.83 10.16 19.24
N GLN A 149 -8.47 9.57 18.25
CA GLN A 149 -7.88 9.32 16.95
C GLN A 149 -8.20 10.49 16.02
N HIS A 150 -7.19 10.97 15.30
CA HIS A 150 -7.31 12.10 14.40
C HIS A 150 -7.05 11.66 12.97
N LYS A 151 -7.97 11.99 12.06
CA LYS A 151 -7.71 11.82 10.63
C LYS A 151 -6.81 12.96 10.16
N LEU A 152 -5.59 12.63 9.72
CA LEU A 152 -4.72 13.54 9.00
C LEU A 152 -4.82 13.24 7.51
N GLU A 153 -5.14 14.26 6.75
CA GLU A 153 -5.26 14.19 5.29
C GLU A 153 -4.73 15.49 4.70
N LEU A 154 -4.12 15.38 3.52
CA LEU A 154 -3.74 16.53 2.72
C LEU A 154 -3.89 16.24 1.23
N THR A 155 -4.09 17.32 0.48
CA THR A 155 -4.20 17.30 -0.98
C THR A 155 -3.18 18.27 -1.57
N ALA A 156 -2.35 17.78 -2.47
CA ALA A 156 -1.36 18.57 -3.21
C ALA A 156 -1.01 17.86 -4.52
N VAL A 157 -0.62 18.61 -5.55
CA VAL A 157 -0.19 18.00 -6.82
C VAL A 157 1.23 17.46 -6.66
N GLY A 158 1.43 16.19 -7.03
CA GLY A 158 2.78 15.62 -7.16
C GLY A 158 3.38 15.06 -5.87
N ILE A 159 2.57 14.55 -4.94
CA ILE A 159 3.05 13.95 -3.70
C ILE A 159 3.82 12.66 -4.01
N ALA A 160 5.14 12.68 -3.83
CA ALA A 160 6.01 11.52 -4.04
C ALA A 160 6.49 10.89 -2.73
N ARG A 161 6.48 11.67 -1.63
CA ARG A 161 6.82 11.20 -0.30
C ARG A 161 5.98 11.92 0.75
N VAL A 162 5.60 11.22 1.81
CA VAL A 162 5.09 11.84 3.03
C VAL A 162 5.90 11.44 4.24
N LYS A 163 5.89 12.31 5.25
CA LYS A 163 6.47 12.07 6.56
C LYS A 163 5.42 12.30 7.64
N PHE A 164 5.25 11.32 8.51
CA PHE A 164 4.55 11.50 9.78
C PHE A 164 5.59 11.73 10.86
N ALA A 165 5.41 12.76 11.69
CA ALA A 165 6.34 13.10 12.77
C ALA A 165 5.61 13.66 13.99
N SER A 166 6.18 13.45 15.18
CA SER A 166 5.73 14.05 16.43
C SER A 166 6.92 14.27 17.38
N ASP A 167 6.68 14.85 18.55
CA ASP A 167 7.70 14.97 19.63
C ASP A 167 7.60 13.81 20.64
N THR A 168 6.60 12.95 20.51
CA THR A 168 6.40 11.74 21.31
C THR A 168 6.01 10.57 20.41
N PRO A 169 6.10 9.32 20.89
CA PRO A 169 5.56 8.17 20.17
C PRO A 169 4.09 8.39 19.78
N PHE A 170 3.75 7.95 18.57
CA PHE A 170 2.40 7.99 18.01
C PHE A 170 2.16 6.71 17.20
N THR A 171 0.89 6.36 17.02
CA THR A 171 0.47 5.27 16.14
C THR A 171 -0.22 5.82 14.90
N LEU A 172 -0.12 5.09 13.80
CA LEU A 172 -0.77 5.35 12.52
C LEU A 172 -1.58 4.12 12.13
N ASP A 173 -2.81 4.34 11.69
CA ASP A 173 -3.74 3.31 11.23
C ASP A 173 -4.48 3.76 9.96
N ASP A 174 -5.01 2.80 9.19
CA ASP A 174 -5.79 3.01 7.97
C ASP A 174 -5.16 4.04 7.00
N PHE A 175 -3.94 3.77 6.49
CA PHE A 175 -3.26 4.65 5.53
C PHE A 175 -3.95 4.61 4.17
N PHE A 176 -4.06 5.75 3.49
CA PHE A 176 -4.59 5.80 2.12
C PHE A 176 -3.89 6.85 1.26
N CYS A 177 -3.89 6.62 -0.06
CA CYS A 177 -3.43 7.58 -1.07
C CYS A 177 -4.18 7.42 -2.40
N GLY A 178 -4.29 8.49 -3.18
CA GLY A 178 -4.97 8.50 -4.49
C GLY A 178 -4.81 9.79 -5.27
#